data_AF-A0A542HZC2-F1
#
_entry.id   AF-A0A542HZC2-F1
#
_cell.length_a   1.000
_cell.length_b   1.000
_cell.length_c   1.000
_cell.angle_alpha   90.00
_cell.angle_beta   90.00
_cell.angle_gamma   90.00
#
_symmetry.space_group_name_H-M   'P 1'
#
loop_
_entity.id
_entity.type
_entity.pdbx_description
1 polymer ?
#
loop_
_entity_poly.entity_id
_entity_poly.type
_entity_poly.pdbx_seq_one_letter_code
_entity_poly.pdbx_strand_id
1 'polypeptide(L)'
;MIRMTWFRFILYVMTEIASLRISQPRIMVLGVQPGLSPFRIVEIDSEVVGEARDVTDVLEIAAAYGITVHDLDDPDVVRWVGGDRYTWTPR
;
A
#
# COMPACT_ATOMS: atom_id res chain seq x y z
N MET A 1 58.37 -9.78 -22.84
CA MET A 1 58.67 -8.41 -22.36
C MET A 1 57.55 -7.54 -22.95
N ILE A 2 56.45 -7.17 -22.27
CA ILE A 2 56.23 -6.50 -20.97
C ILE A 2 54.97 -7.07 -20.26
N ARG A 3 54.93 -6.94 -18.93
CA ARG A 3 54.09 -7.53 -17.86
C ARG A 3 52.57 -7.27 -18.00
N MET A 4 51.66 -8.23 -17.77
CA MET A 4 51.16 -8.77 -16.49
C MET A 4 50.62 -7.73 -15.48
N THR A 5 49.34 -7.37 -15.60
CA THR A 5 48.35 -7.04 -14.54
C THR A 5 47.03 -6.87 -15.31
N TRP A 6 45.98 -7.65 -15.09
CA TRP A 6 44.94 -7.39 -14.09
C TRP A 6 44.29 -8.73 -13.70
N PHE A 7 44.85 -9.37 -12.68
CA PHE A 7 44.10 -10.28 -11.81
C PHE A 7 43.39 -9.40 -10.77
N ARG A 8 42.12 -9.71 -10.48
CA ARG A 8 41.19 -8.99 -9.58
C ARG A 8 40.31 -7.90 -10.22
N PHE A 9 39.32 -8.32 -11.01
CA PHE A 9 37.96 -7.84 -10.76
C PHE A 9 37.20 -8.99 -10.10
N ILE A 10 37.56 -9.18 -8.84
CA ILE A 10 36.88 -9.99 -7.84
C ILE A 10 35.44 -9.50 -7.74
N LEU A 11 34.50 -10.44 -7.85
CA LEU A 11 33.35 -10.57 -6.97
C LEU A 11 32.87 -9.26 -6.32
N TYR A 12 32.19 -8.44 -7.10
CA TYR A 12 31.17 -7.54 -6.57
C TYR A 12 29.99 -7.55 -7.56
N VAL A 13 29.48 -8.76 -7.83
CA VAL A 13 28.02 -8.89 -7.82
C VAL A 13 27.65 -8.53 -6.38
N MET A 14 27.36 -7.25 -6.13
CA MET A 14 26.52 -6.92 -5.00
C MET A 14 25.21 -7.62 -5.30
N THR A 15 24.99 -8.72 -4.59
CA THR A 15 23.65 -9.14 -4.22
C THR A 15 23.03 -8.04 -3.35
N GLU A 16 22.72 -6.90 -3.95
CA GLU A 16 21.52 -6.19 -3.55
C GLU A 16 20.48 -6.60 -4.57
N ILE A 17 19.90 -7.78 -4.35
CA ILE A 17 18.47 -7.90 -4.63
C ILE A 17 17.91 -6.81 -3.72
N ALA A 18 17.68 -5.61 -4.26
CA ALA A 18 16.89 -4.60 -3.58
C ALA A 18 15.62 -5.35 -3.22
N SER A 19 15.53 -5.74 -1.95
CA SER A 19 14.53 -6.68 -1.46
C SER A 19 13.21 -6.20 -2.05
N LEU A 20 12.55 -7.06 -2.82
CA LEU A 20 11.30 -6.71 -3.48
C LEU A 20 10.37 -6.26 -2.36
N ARG A 21 10.27 -4.94 -2.12
CA ARG A 21 9.54 -4.39 -0.98
C ARG A 21 8.08 -4.49 -1.37
N ILE A 22 7.50 -5.64 -1.04
CA ILE A 22 6.07 -5.83 -1.09
C ILE A 22 5.55 -5.04 0.10
N SER A 23 5.09 -3.82 -0.15
CA SER A 23 4.31 -3.07 0.84
C SER A 23 3.16 -3.96 1.31
N GLN A 24 3.07 -4.17 2.62
CA GLN A 24 1.96 -4.89 3.25
C GLN A 24 1.12 -3.87 4.02
N PRO A 25 0.32 -3.04 3.32
CA PRO A 25 -0.52 -2.05 3.96
C PRO A 25 -1.47 -2.75 4.93
N ARG A 26 -1.57 -2.21 6.15
CA ARG A 26 -2.51 -2.76 7.12
C ARG A 26 -3.96 -2.48 6.75
N ILE A 27 -4.22 -1.35 6.07
CA ILE A 27 -5.55 -0.97 5.62
C ILE A 27 -5.58 -0.99 4.09
N MET A 28 -6.48 -1.78 3.52
CA MET A 28 -6.81 -1.73 2.10
C MET A 28 -8.19 -1.14 1.91
N VAL A 29 -8.31 -0.13 1.05
CA VAL A 29 -9.60 0.45 0.67
C VAL A 29 -9.85 0.12 -0.79
N LEU A 30 -10.78 -0.80 -1.03
CA LEU A 30 -11.06 -1.33 -2.36
C LEU A 30 -11.70 -0.28 -3.28
N GLY A 31 -11.88 -0.65 -4.55
CA GLY A 31 -12.54 0.20 -5.55
C GLY A 31 -13.97 0.56 -5.14
N VAL A 32 -14.45 1.68 -5.67
CA VAL A 32 -15.83 2.16 -5.44
C VAL A 32 -16.83 1.12 -5.92
N GLN A 33 -17.71 0.71 -5.03
CA GLN A 33 -18.84 -0.16 -5.30
C GLN A 33 -20.05 0.69 -5.69
N PRO A 34 -20.78 0.32 -6.75
CA PRO A 34 -22.03 0.99 -7.11
C PRO A 34 -23.12 0.69 -6.07
N GLY A 35 -23.99 1.66 -5.82
CA GLY A 35 -25.11 1.52 -4.89
C GLY A 35 -25.95 2.79 -4.83
N LEU A 36 -27.05 2.78 -4.07
CA LEU A 36 -27.86 3.98 -3.80
C LEU A 36 -27.02 5.11 -3.19
N SER A 37 -26.08 4.73 -2.33
CA SER A 37 -24.96 5.56 -1.91
C SER A 37 -23.68 4.77 -2.20
N PRO A 38 -22.82 5.23 -3.13
CA PRO A 38 -21.55 4.57 -3.40
C PRO A 38 -20.72 4.41 -2.14
N PHE A 39 -19.99 3.31 -2.06
CA PHE A 39 -19.15 3.00 -0.91
C PHE A 39 -17.89 2.26 -1.36
N ARG A 40 -16.92 2.14 -0.48
CA ARG A 40 -15.73 1.32 -0.65
C ARG A 40 -15.69 0.29 0.47
N ILE A 41 -15.18 -0.89 0.16
CA ILE A 41 -14.95 -1.93 1.16
C ILE A 41 -13.59 -1.66 1.82
N VAL A 42 -13.56 -1.74 3.14
CA VAL A 42 -12.33 -1.61 3.94
C VAL A 42 -11.91 -3.00 4.41
N GLU A 43 -10.67 -3.33 4.13
CA GLU A 43 -9.97 -4.50 4.64
C GLU A 43 -8.89 -4.06 5.64
N ILE A 44 -8.77 -4.79 6.74
CA ILE A 44 -7.67 -4.64 7.71
C ILE A 44 -6.98 -5.99 7.88
N ASP A 45 -5.65 -6.02 7.73
CA ASP A 45 -4.84 -7.22 7.82
C ASP A 45 -5.38 -8.40 6.97
N SER A 46 -5.90 -8.08 5.77
CA SER A 46 -6.53 -9.02 4.81
C SER A 46 -7.93 -9.54 5.18
N GLU A 47 -8.58 -8.99 6.21
CA GLU A 47 -9.97 -9.29 6.57
C GLU A 47 -10.90 -8.13 6.19
N VAL A 48 -12.07 -8.43 5.62
CA VAL A 48 -13.08 -7.41 5.35
C VAL A 48 -13.72 -6.97 6.67
N VAL A 49 -13.58 -5.68 7.00
CA VAL A 49 -14.02 -5.13 8.30
C VAL A 49 -15.23 -4.20 8.19
N GLY A 50 -15.51 -3.66 7.01
CA GLY A 50 -16.68 -2.79 6.83
C GLY A 50 -16.75 -2.08 5.50
N GLU A 51 -17.74 -1.18 5.41
CA GLU A 51 -17.96 -0.27 4.29
C GLU A 51 -17.65 1.17 4.73
N ALA A 52 -17.00 1.93 3.86
CA ALA A 52 -16.78 3.36 4.03
C ALA A 52 -17.47 4.13 2.90
N ARG A 53 -18.11 5.26 3.23
CA ARG A 53 -18.76 6.16 2.27
C ARG A 53 -17.96 7.44 2.03
N ASP A 54 -17.06 7.76 2.96
CA ASP A 54 -16.06 8.80 2.81
C ASP A 54 -14.78 8.47 3.61
N VAL A 55 -13.82 9.39 3.61
CA VAL A 55 -12.53 9.25 4.32
C VAL A 55 -12.71 9.16 5.84
N THR A 56 -13.72 9.83 6.40
CA THR A 56 -13.99 9.81 7.84
C THR A 56 -14.35 8.41 8.29
N ASP A 57 -15.21 7.71 7.54
CA ASP A 57 -15.57 6.32 7.82
C ASP A 57 -14.33 5.41 7.86
N VAL A 58 -13.37 5.60 6.93
CA VAL A 58 -12.11 4.83 6.93
C VAL A 58 -11.31 5.07 8.21
N LEU A 59 -11.23 6.32 8.68
CA LEU A 59 -10.54 6.68 9.92
C LEU A 59 -11.26 6.14 11.16
N GLU A 60 -12.59 6.18 11.19
CA GLU A 60 -13.39 5.62 12.29
C GLU A 60 -13.23 4.10 12.38
N ILE A 61 -13.29 3.40 11.25
CA ILE A 61 -13.01 1.96 11.17
C ILE A 61 -11.59 1.67 11.65
N ALA A 62 -10.58 2.40 11.17
CA ALA A 62 -9.19 2.22 11.60
C ALA A 62 -9.04 2.42 13.13
N ALA A 63 -9.66 3.47 13.67
CA ALA A 63 -9.64 3.76 15.10
C ALA A 63 -10.32 2.67 15.93
N ALA A 64 -11.43 2.10 15.45
CA ALA A 64 -12.11 0.97 16.09
C ALA A 64 -11.23 -0.29 16.18
N TYR A 65 -10.27 -0.44 15.27
CA TYR A 65 -9.26 -1.50 15.26
C TYR A 65 -7.94 -1.10 15.94
N GLY A 66 -7.89 0.06 16.60
CA GLY A 66 -6.70 0.54 17.31
C GLY A 66 -5.58 1.02 16.39
N ILE A 67 -5.88 1.31 15.12
CA ILE A 67 -4.90 1.80 14.15
C ILE A 67 -4.97 3.32 14.11
N THR A 68 -3.84 3.96 14.45
CA THR A 68 -3.68 5.42 14.27
C THR A 68 -3.13 5.70 12.88
N VAL A 69 -3.87 6.45 12.06
CA VAL A 69 -3.45 6.85 10.72
C VAL A 69 -2.89 8.27 10.77
N HIS A 70 -1.59 8.41 10.49
CA HIS A 70 -0.92 9.71 10.45
C HIS A 70 -1.00 10.38 9.07
N ASP A 71 -0.96 9.58 8.01
CA ASP A 71 -1.06 10.02 6.63
C ASP A 71 -1.90 9.00 5.84
N LEU A 72 -2.95 9.49 5.18
CA LEU A 72 -3.84 8.67 4.35
C LEU A 72 -3.27 8.40 2.96
N ASP A 73 -2.23 9.14 2.56
CA ASP A 73 -1.55 9.00 1.28
C ASP A 73 -0.30 8.10 1.40
N ASP A 74 0.06 7.63 2.60
CA ASP A 74 1.13 6.65 2.82
C ASP A 74 0.67 5.24 2.39
N PRO A 75 1.20 4.70 1.28
CA PRO A 75 0.78 3.40 0.74
C PRO A 75 1.21 2.20 1.59
N ASP A 76 2.07 2.38 2.59
CA ASP A 76 2.42 1.35 3.59
C ASP A 76 1.43 1.33 4.77
N VAL A 77 0.59 2.36 4.92
CA VAL A 77 -0.47 2.43 5.95
C VAL A 77 -1.84 2.19 5.33
N VAL A 78 -2.21 2.97 4.30
CA VAL A 78 -3.49 2.91 3.63
C VAL A 78 -3.30 2.76 2.12
N ARG A 79 -3.81 1.67 1.57
CA ARG A 79 -3.75 1.41 0.13
C ARG A 79 -5.10 1.60 -0.52
N TRP A 80 -5.22 2.63 -1.35
CA TRP A 80 -6.40 2.89 -2.17
C TRP A 80 -6.34 2.10 -3.48
N VAL A 81 -7.42 1.41 -3.81
CA VAL A 81 -7.60 0.67 -5.08
C VAL A 81 -8.66 1.38 -5.92
N GLY A 82 -8.48 1.41 -7.24
CA GLY A 82 -9.49 1.97 -8.16
C GLY A 82 -9.71 3.49 -8.02
N GLY A 83 -8.74 4.22 -7.48
CA GLY A 83 -8.78 5.66 -7.25
C GLY A 83 -7.94 6.03 -6.03
N ASP A 84 -8.14 7.24 -5.54
CA ASP A 84 -7.50 7.78 -4.33
C ASP A 84 -8.55 8.08 -3.24
N ARG A 85 -8.11 8.70 -2.15
CA ARG A 85 -8.96 9.14 -1.03
C ARG A 85 -10.04 10.16 -1.40
N TYR A 86 -10.00 10.73 -2.60
CA TYR A 86 -10.99 11.70 -3.08
C TYR A 86 -11.97 11.08 -4.09
N THR A 87 -11.72 9.85 -4.53
CA THR A 87 -12.51 9.19 -5.56
C THR A 87 -13.59 8.29 -4.93
N TRP A 88 -14.81 8.80 -4.79
CA TRP A 88 -15.93 8.06 -4.16
C TRP A 88 -17.10 7.76 -5.09
N THR A 89 -17.07 8.27 -6.32
CA THR A 89 -18.10 8.01 -7.33
C THR A 89 -17.57 7.00 -8.36
N PRO A 90 -18.42 6.07 -8.85
CA PRO A 90 -18.08 5.25 -10.01
C PRO A 90 -17.74 6.14 -11.21
N ARG A 91 -16.79 5.72 -12.05
CA ARG A 91 -16.44 6.40 -13.30
C ARG A 91 -17.20 5.81 -14.48
#